data_AF-A0A833DXS8-F1
#
_entry.id   AF-A0A833DXS8-F1
#
_cell.length_a   1.000
_cell.length_b   1.000
_cell.length_c   1.000
_cell.angle_alpha   90.00
_cell.angle_beta   90.00
_cell.angle_gamma   90.00
#
_symmetry.space_group_name_H-M   'P 1'
#
loop_
_entity.id
_entity.type
_entity.pdbx_description
1 polymer ?
#
loop_
_entity_poly.entity_id
_entity_poly.type
_entity_poly.pdbx_seq_one_letter_code
_entity_poly.pdbx_strand_id
1 'polypeptide(L)'
;MGLAENAQNSVQEQQQQVIELLAPLELYLSAGVHIGTHICTSYMKKFVYRVRPDGLYILDIRKVDERIRIAAKFLAQFPPDKIVAVSVRQYGWKPVQKFCHYVGCKYITGRMLPGTFTNPMLDTYVEPEVVLVTDPRADNQAIDEAARMGIPVVALADTDNRVENVDLVIPCNNKGRRSLALIYWILARQVLRERGQLAPDQDLPEPPEAFEMKLQRRA
;
A
#
# COMPACT_ATOMS: atom_id res chain seq x y z
N MET A 1 15.42 -30.29 38.42
CA MET A 1 14.65 -29.02 38.45
C MET A 1 15.09 -28.02 37.38
N GLY A 2 16.36 -27.94 36.95
CA GLY A 2 16.85 -26.91 36.02
C GLY A 2 16.70 -27.13 34.50
N LEU A 3 15.92 -28.13 34.03
CA LEU A 3 15.68 -28.33 32.58
C LEU A 3 14.29 -27.84 32.13
N ALA A 4 13.34 -27.67 33.06
CA ALA A 4 11.99 -27.20 32.76
C ALA A 4 11.88 -25.66 32.73
N GLU A 5 12.73 -24.94 33.47
CA GLU A 5 12.76 -23.47 33.48
C GLU A 5 13.38 -22.89 32.19
N ASN A 6 14.37 -23.57 31.61
CA ASN A 6 15.00 -23.12 30.35
C ASN A 6 14.09 -23.27 29.12
N ALA A 7 13.10 -24.17 29.16
CA ALA A 7 12.10 -24.30 28.11
C ALA A 7 10.96 -23.26 28.24
N GLN A 8 10.72 -22.73 29.45
CA GLN A 8 9.74 -21.67 29.65
C GLN A 8 10.30 -20.30 29.27
N ASN A 9 11.60 -20.07 29.48
CA ASN A 9 12.26 -18.82 29.05
C ASN A 9 12.39 -18.71 27.52
N SER A 10 12.66 -19.80 26.80
CA SER A 10 12.71 -19.78 25.33
C SER A 10 11.34 -19.57 24.67
N VAL A 11 10.27 -20.09 25.29
CA VAL A 11 8.88 -19.88 24.83
C VAL A 11 8.40 -18.47 25.14
N GLN A 12 8.89 -17.83 26.22
CA GLN A 12 8.60 -16.43 26.54
C GLN A 12 9.39 -15.44 25.66
N GLU A 13 10.64 -15.74 25.31
CA GLU A 13 11.45 -14.89 24.41
C GLU A 13 10.89 -14.86 22.98
N GLN A 14 10.26 -15.94 22.51
CA GLN A 14 9.61 -15.96 21.20
C GLN A 14 8.32 -15.11 21.14
N GLN A 15 7.70 -14.77 22.26
CA GLN A 15 6.45 -14.00 22.30
C GLN A 15 6.65 -12.48 22.27
N GLN A 16 7.89 -12.01 22.31
CA GLN A 16 8.18 -10.57 22.38
C GLN A 16 9.35 -10.17 21.47
N GLN A 17 9.37 -10.67 20.23
CA GLN A 17 9.87 -9.79 19.16
C GLN A 17 8.89 -8.62 19.05
N VAL A 18 9.21 -7.55 19.76
CA VAL A 18 8.61 -6.23 19.53
C VAL A 18 8.96 -5.90 18.08
N ILE A 19 8.05 -6.23 17.15
CA ILE A 19 8.16 -5.78 15.77
C ILE A 19 8.11 -4.27 15.87
N GLU A 20 9.27 -3.64 15.75
CA GLU A 20 9.39 -2.19 15.68
C GLU A 20 8.60 -1.74 14.46
N LEU A 21 7.43 -1.13 14.66
CA LEU A 21 6.56 -0.67 13.59
C LEU A 21 7.28 0.37 12.74
N LEU A 22 7.02 0.42 11.43
CA LEU A 22 7.62 1.41 10.55
C LEU A 22 7.27 2.83 11.01
N ALA A 23 6.06 3.04 11.50
CA ALA A 23 5.59 4.31 12.05
C ALA A 23 4.96 4.09 13.43
N PRO A 24 4.93 5.13 14.29
CA PRO A 24 4.26 5.04 15.58
C PRO A 24 2.81 4.58 15.44
N LEU A 25 2.35 3.72 16.36
CA LEU A 25 1.00 3.17 16.35
C LEU A 25 -0.08 4.27 16.31
N GLU A 26 0.17 5.38 16.99
CA GLU A 26 -0.70 6.56 17.04
C GLU A 26 -0.94 7.16 15.65
N LEU A 27 0.06 7.13 14.78
CA LEU A 27 -0.02 7.64 13.42
C LEU A 27 -0.96 6.77 12.56
N TYR A 28 -0.85 5.44 12.67
CA TYR A 28 -1.75 4.50 11.99
C TYR A 28 -3.20 4.63 12.48
N LEU A 29 -3.39 4.83 13.78
CA LEU A 29 -4.72 5.00 14.38
C LEU A 29 -5.35 6.34 13.99
N SER A 30 -4.60 7.44 14.06
CA SER A 30 -5.07 8.79 13.73
C SER A 30 -5.39 8.98 12.24
N ALA A 31 -4.63 8.33 11.35
CA ALA A 31 -4.91 8.30 9.92
C ALA A 31 -6.12 7.42 9.55
N GLY A 32 -6.57 6.55 10.46
CA GLY A 32 -7.71 5.66 10.26
C GLY A 32 -7.42 4.47 9.33
N VAL A 33 -6.17 4.02 9.26
CA VAL A 33 -5.73 2.90 8.39
C VAL A 33 -6.43 1.59 8.74
N HIS A 34 -6.72 1.38 10.04
CA HIS A 34 -7.33 0.17 10.58
C HIS A 34 -8.84 0.07 10.33
N ILE A 35 -9.51 1.15 9.90
CA ILE A 35 -10.96 1.20 9.73
C ILE A 35 -11.29 0.68 8.33
N GLY A 36 -11.87 -0.52 8.25
CA GLY A 36 -12.41 -1.08 7.01
C GLY A 36 -13.90 -0.77 6.83
N THR A 37 -14.58 -1.57 6.03
CA THR A 37 -16.02 -1.37 5.73
C THR A 37 -16.93 -2.37 6.44
N HIS A 38 -18.22 -2.38 6.11
CA HIS A 38 -19.18 -3.39 6.58
C HIS A 38 -19.14 -4.69 5.78
N ILE A 39 -18.45 -4.71 4.65
CA ILE A 39 -18.38 -5.87 3.76
C ILE A 39 -16.96 -6.44 3.83
N CYS A 40 -16.85 -7.77 3.87
CA CYS A 40 -15.57 -8.46 3.87
C CYS A 40 -15.54 -9.60 2.86
N THR A 41 -14.62 -9.54 1.91
CA THR A 41 -14.35 -10.59 0.94
C THR A 41 -13.64 -11.78 1.61
N SER A 42 -13.88 -13.00 1.14
CA SER A 42 -13.29 -14.23 1.72
C SER A 42 -11.75 -14.15 1.84
N TYR A 43 -11.08 -13.61 0.82
CA TYR A 43 -9.62 -13.43 0.83
C TYR A 43 -9.14 -12.44 1.90
N MET A 44 -9.89 -11.36 2.14
CA MET A 44 -9.50 -10.28 3.06
C MET A 44 -9.71 -10.65 4.54
N LYS A 45 -10.49 -11.70 4.84
CA LYS A 45 -10.72 -12.18 6.22
C LYS A 45 -9.42 -12.44 6.99
N LYS A 46 -8.34 -12.86 6.32
CA LYS A 46 -7.03 -13.11 6.95
C LYS A 46 -6.34 -11.86 7.50
N PHE A 47 -6.71 -10.67 7.02
CA PHE A 47 -6.14 -9.39 7.46
C PHE A 47 -7.02 -8.66 8.49
N VAL A 48 -8.22 -9.17 8.72
CA VAL A 48 -9.14 -8.63 9.73
C VAL A 48 -8.70 -9.09 11.12
N TYR A 49 -8.65 -8.16 12.07
CA TYR A 49 -8.42 -8.44 13.49
C TYR A 49 -9.73 -8.74 14.21
N ARG A 50 -10.70 -7.83 14.14
CA ARG A 50 -12.02 -7.97 14.80
C ARG A 50 -13.11 -7.19 14.09
N VAL A 51 -14.35 -7.50 14.43
CA VAL A 51 -15.53 -6.72 13.99
C VAL A 51 -15.98 -5.82 15.14
N ARG A 52 -16.22 -4.54 14.87
CA ARG A 52 -16.78 -3.59 15.84
C ARG A 52 -18.28 -3.86 16.03
N PRO A 53 -18.91 -3.51 17.17
CA PRO A 53 -20.37 -3.60 17.34
C PRO A 53 -21.17 -2.92 16.23
N ASP A 54 -20.64 -1.83 15.65
CA ASP A 54 -21.24 -1.11 14.52
C ASP A 54 -21.24 -1.91 13.20
N GLY A 55 -20.60 -3.09 13.17
CA GLY A 55 -20.45 -3.92 11.98
C GLY A 55 -19.29 -3.52 11.07
N LEU A 56 -18.42 -2.59 11.48
CA LEU A 56 -17.20 -2.24 10.75
C LEU A 56 -16.09 -3.26 11.03
N TYR A 57 -15.44 -3.73 9.97
CA TYR A 57 -14.26 -4.58 10.06
C TYR A 57 -13.02 -3.76 10.44
N ILE A 58 -12.25 -4.23 11.42
CA ILE A 58 -10.99 -3.63 11.85
C ILE A 58 -9.84 -4.45 11.29
N LEU A 59 -8.95 -3.83 10.54
CA LEU A 59 -7.72 -4.42 10.01
C LEU A 59 -6.62 -4.51 11.07
N ASP A 60 -5.81 -5.56 11.00
CA ASP A 60 -4.66 -5.75 11.88
C ASP A 60 -3.44 -4.94 11.39
N ILE A 61 -3.05 -3.91 12.14
CA ILE A 61 -1.94 -3.02 11.81
C ILE A 61 -0.60 -3.77 11.70
N ARG A 62 -0.40 -4.87 12.45
CA ARG A 62 0.84 -5.65 12.38
C ARG A 62 1.00 -6.30 11.01
N LYS A 63 -0.09 -6.84 10.46
CA LYS A 63 -0.13 -7.44 9.12
C LYS A 63 0.00 -6.38 8.03
N VAL A 64 -0.53 -5.18 8.27
CA VAL A 64 -0.35 -4.03 7.36
C VAL A 64 1.14 -3.69 7.26
N ASP A 65 1.84 -3.53 8.38
CA ASP A 65 3.27 -3.19 8.42
C ASP A 65 4.12 -4.26 7.72
N GLU A 66 3.87 -5.54 8.02
CA GLU A 66 4.53 -6.67 7.37
C GLU A 66 4.36 -6.64 5.85
N ARG A 67 3.15 -6.40 5.37
CA ARG A 67 2.85 -6.31 3.92
C ARG A 67 3.50 -5.10 3.27
N ILE A 68 3.57 -3.97 3.96
CA ILE A 68 4.28 -2.78 3.48
C ILE A 68 5.77 -3.08 3.33
N ARG A 69 6.41 -3.78 4.27
CA ARG A 69 7.82 -4.16 4.15
C ARG A 69 8.06 -5.08 2.97
N ILE A 70 7.22 -6.10 2.80
CA ILE A 70 7.33 -7.03 1.66
C ILE A 70 7.15 -6.27 0.34
N ALA A 71 6.16 -5.38 0.27
CA ALA A 71 5.92 -4.57 -0.92
C ALA A 71 7.05 -3.60 -1.23
N ALA A 72 7.61 -2.95 -0.22
CA ALA A 72 8.74 -2.04 -0.40
C ALA A 72 9.99 -2.79 -0.89
N LYS A 73 10.29 -3.96 -0.33
CA LYS A 73 11.38 -4.83 -0.80
C LYS A 73 11.17 -5.28 -2.24
N PHE A 74 9.93 -5.65 -2.59
CA PHE A 74 9.58 -6.02 -3.95
C PHE A 74 9.77 -4.86 -4.93
N LEU A 75 9.23 -3.67 -4.61
CA LEU A 75 9.35 -2.46 -5.44
C LEU A 75 10.80 -1.95 -5.55
N ALA A 76 11.64 -2.19 -4.53
CA ALA A 76 13.04 -1.78 -4.55
C ALA A 76 13.89 -2.57 -5.55
N GLN A 77 13.47 -3.77 -5.95
CA GLN A 77 14.19 -4.61 -6.93
C GLN A 77 14.05 -4.10 -8.37
N PHE A 78 13.00 -3.34 -8.66
CA PHE A 78 12.73 -2.84 -10.01
C PHE A 78 13.32 -1.44 -10.24
N PRO A 79 13.75 -1.14 -11.47
CA PRO A 79 14.21 0.20 -11.82
C PRO A 79 13.05 1.20 -11.72
N PRO A 80 13.32 2.43 -11.23
CA PRO A 80 12.28 3.42 -10.94
C PRO A 80 11.41 3.77 -12.16
N ASP A 81 12.01 3.89 -13.34
CA ASP A 81 11.33 4.30 -14.58
C ASP A 81 10.28 3.29 -15.08
N LYS A 82 10.39 2.04 -14.64
CA LYS A 82 9.51 0.92 -15.00
C LYS A 82 8.43 0.62 -13.96
N ILE A 83 8.41 1.36 -12.85
CA ILE A 83 7.32 1.31 -11.88
C ILE A 83 6.23 2.28 -12.33
N VAL A 84 4.99 1.79 -12.43
CA VAL A 84 3.82 2.63 -12.71
C VAL A 84 2.85 2.61 -11.55
N ALA A 85 2.56 3.77 -10.97
CA ALA A 85 1.54 3.92 -9.94
C ALA A 85 0.23 4.49 -10.54
N VAL A 86 -0.89 3.81 -10.31
CA VAL A 86 -2.20 4.15 -10.88
C VAL A 86 -3.19 4.53 -9.79
N SER A 87 -3.94 5.61 -10.03
CA SER A 87 -5.05 6.03 -9.18
C SER A 87 -6.13 6.76 -9.96
N VAL A 88 -7.27 6.11 -10.15
CA VAL A 88 -8.50 6.75 -10.65
C VAL A 88 -9.14 7.60 -9.56
N ARG A 89 -9.01 7.18 -8.30
CA ARG A 89 -9.64 7.82 -7.14
C ARG A 89 -9.02 9.19 -6.85
N GLN A 90 -9.86 10.23 -6.76
CA GLN A 90 -9.42 11.61 -6.57
C GLN A 90 -8.46 11.75 -5.38
N TYR A 91 -8.82 11.17 -4.22
CA TYR A 91 -7.99 11.26 -3.01
C TYR A 91 -6.60 10.62 -3.14
N GLY A 92 -6.43 9.70 -4.09
CA GLY A 92 -5.16 9.03 -4.36
C GLY A 92 -4.27 9.77 -5.36
N TRP A 93 -4.77 10.78 -6.08
CA TRP A 93 -3.98 11.49 -7.10
C TRP A 93 -2.73 12.14 -6.52
N LYS A 94 -2.88 12.92 -5.46
CA LYS A 94 -1.76 13.63 -4.83
C LYS A 94 -0.78 12.68 -4.11
N PRO A 95 -1.23 11.68 -3.32
CA PRO A 95 -0.33 10.68 -2.76
C PRO A 95 0.51 9.95 -3.81
N VAL A 96 -0.09 9.54 -4.94
CA VAL A 96 0.60 8.85 -6.03
C VAL A 96 1.61 9.76 -6.73
N GLN A 97 1.24 11.01 -7.01
CA GLN A 97 2.16 11.99 -7.60
C GLN A 97 3.38 12.24 -6.71
N LYS A 98 3.16 12.42 -5.40
CA LYS A 98 4.23 12.62 -4.43
C LYS A 98 5.08 11.36 -4.28
N PHE A 99 4.48 10.19 -4.19
CA PHE A 99 5.19 8.91 -4.18
C PHE A 99 6.14 8.78 -5.37
N CYS A 100 5.66 9.08 -6.58
CA CYS A 100 6.49 9.03 -7.77
C CYS A 100 7.55 10.13 -7.87
N HIS A 101 7.31 11.31 -7.29
CA HIS A 101 8.34 12.32 -7.17
C HIS A 101 9.55 11.84 -6.35
N TYR A 102 9.32 11.11 -5.26
CA TYR A 102 10.40 10.59 -4.41
C TYR A 102 11.06 9.34 -4.98
N VAL A 103 10.26 8.38 -5.46
CA VAL A 103 10.77 7.08 -5.95
C VAL A 103 11.31 7.17 -7.37
N GLY A 104 10.92 8.19 -8.14
CA GLY A 104 11.23 8.33 -9.56
C GLY A 104 10.33 7.50 -10.48
N CYS A 105 9.12 7.13 -10.03
CA CYS A 105 8.20 6.31 -10.83
C CYS A 105 7.36 7.13 -11.82
N LYS A 106 6.78 6.42 -12.79
CA LYS A 106 5.72 7.00 -13.64
C LYS A 106 4.38 6.88 -12.91
N TYR A 107 3.53 7.88 -13.06
CA TYR A 107 2.19 7.84 -12.49
C TYR A 107 1.11 8.06 -13.53
N ILE A 108 -0.03 7.42 -13.31
CA ILE A 108 -1.26 7.64 -14.07
C ILE A 108 -2.34 8.02 -13.07
N THR A 109 -2.72 9.30 -13.09
CA THR A 109 -3.80 9.81 -12.24
C THR A 109 -5.04 10.10 -13.06
N GLY A 110 -6.21 9.78 -12.51
CA GLY A 110 -7.50 9.97 -13.18
C GLY A 110 -7.85 8.79 -14.08
N ARG A 111 -8.61 9.04 -15.14
CA ARG A 111 -9.09 7.99 -16.03
C ARG A 111 -7.93 7.41 -16.83
N MET A 112 -7.64 6.13 -16.65
CA MET A 112 -6.73 5.38 -17.50
C MET A 112 -7.38 5.11 -18.87
N LEU A 113 -6.64 5.40 -19.94
CA LEU A 113 -7.08 5.09 -21.30
C LEU A 113 -6.88 3.59 -21.55
N PRO A 114 -7.90 2.87 -22.04
CA PRO A 114 -7.73 1.47 -22.42
C PRO A 114 -6.64 1.32 -23.50
N GLY A 115 -5.76 0.35 -23.33
CA GLY A 115 -4.62 0.12 -24.21
C GLY A 115 -3.33 0.79 -23.77
N THR A 116 -3.30 1.45 -22.61
CA THR A 116 -2.10 2.13 -22.09
C THR A 116 -0.93 1.16 -21.92
N PHE A 117 -1.17 -0.12 -21.57
CA PHE A 117 -0.10 -1.12 -21.46
C PHE A 117 0.02 -2.04 -22.67
N THR A 118 -1.01 -2.14 -23.52
CA THR A 118 -1.06 -3.14 -24.60
C THR A 118 -0.87 -2.55 -26.00
N ASN A 119 -1.17 -1.27 -26.22
CA ASN A 119 -1.13 -0.65 -27.54
C ASN A 119 0.04 0.34 -27.68
N PRO A 120 1.13 -0.02 -28.37
CA PRO A 120 2.30 0.85 -28.55
C PRO A 120 2.05 2.07 -29.45
N MET A 121 0.93 2.12 -30.18
CA MET A 121 0.59 3.26 -31.03
C MET A 121 -0.03 4.44 -30.26
N LEU A 122 -0.34 4.29 -28.98
CA LEU A 122 -0.89 5.37 -28.16
C LEU A 122 0.21 6.29 -27.65
N ASP A 123 -0.05 7.59 -27.62
CA ASP A 123 0.86 8.58 -27.03
C ASP A 123 1.08 8.35 -25.52
N THR A 124 0.09 7.78 -24.84
CA THR A 124 0.15 7.46 -23.42
C THR A 124 0.72 6.08 -23.14
N TYR A 125 1.23 5.36 -24.15
CA TYR A 125 1.75 4.02 -23.99
C TYR A 125 2.90 3.98 -22.98
N VAL A 126 2.81 3.05 -22.03
CA VAL A 126 3.86 2.77 -21.06
C VAL A 126 4.01 1.28 -20.92
N GLU A 127 5.26 0.81 -20.86
CA GLU A 127 5.60 -0.58 -20.61
C GLU A 127 6.22 -0.71 -19.20
N PRO A 128 5.38 -0.94 -18.16
CA PRO A 128 5.86 -1.17 -16.80
C PRO A 128 6.37 -2.59 -16.58
N GLU A 129 7.28 -2.75 -15.63
CA GLU A 129 7.66 -4.06 -15.07
C GLU A 129 6.89 -4.37 -13.79
N VAL A 130 6.33 -3.36 -13.13
CA VAL A 130 5.45 -3.53 -11.96
C VAL A 130 4.43 -2.40 -11.89
N VAL A 131 3.20 -2.75 -11.52
CA VAL A 131 2.10 -1.78 -11.36
C VAL A 131 1.68 -1.71 -9.90
N LEU A 132 1.62 -0.49 -9.37
CA LEU A 132 1.08 -0.19 -8.03
C LEU A 132 -0.29 0.45 -8.17
N VAL A 133 -1.31 -0.18 -7.60
CA VAL A 133 -2.72 0.22 -7.73
C VAL A 133 -3.28 0.72 -6.39
N THR A 134 -4.05 1.82 -6.43
CA THR A 134 -4.65 2.43 -5.22
C THR A 134 -5.94 1.75 -4.77
N ASP A 135 -6.80 1.38 -5.70
CA ASP A 135 -8.06 0.71 -5.40
C ASP A 135 -8.36 -0.30 -6.51
N PRO A 136 -8.27 -1.62 -6.22
CA PRO A 136 -8.57 -2.65 -7.19
C PRO A 136 -9.90 -2.44 -7.89
N ARG A 137 -10.93 -2.00 -7.16
CA ARG A 137 -12.28 -1.85 -7.73
C ARG A 137 -12.36 -0.71 -8.74
N ALA A 138 -11.68 0.40 -8.48
CA ALA A 138 -11.72 1.57 -9.36
C ALA A 138 -10.72 1.46 -10.51
N ASP A 139 -9.58 0.80 -10.26
CA ASP A 139 -8.44 0.70 -11.16
C ASP A 139 -8.39 -0.67 -11.88
N ASN A 140 -9.51 -1.40 -11.94
CA ASN A 140 -9.61 -2.73 -12.58
C ASN A 140 -9.02 -2.76 -14.00
N GLN A 141 -9.17 -1.68 -14.77
CA GLN A 141 -8.61 -1.60 -16.13
C GLN A 141 -7.08 -1.79 -16.14
N ALA A 142 -6.38 -1.19 -15.16
CA ALA A 142 -4.93 -1.32 -15.03
C ALA A 142 -4.54 -2.77 -14.67
N ILE A 143 -5.34 -3.38 -13.80
CA ILE A 143 -5.13 -4.75 -13.33
C ILE A 143 -5.33 -5.74 -14.49
N ASP A 144 -6.41 -5.59 -15.26
CA ASP A 144 -6.72 -6.48 -16.38
C ASP A 144 -5.69 -6.35 -17.51
N GLU A 145 -5.23 -5.13 -17.80
CA GLU A 145 -4.16 -4.92 -18.80
C GLU A 145 -2.82 -5.47 -18.31
N ALA A 146 -2.45 -5.24 -17.04
CA ALA A 146 -1.24 -5.80 -16.46
C ALA A 146 -1.26 -7.34 -16.50
N ALA A 147 -2.39 -7.95 -16.16
CA ALA A 147 -2.58 -9.40 -16.23
C ALA A 147 -2.39 -9.96 -17.64
N ARG A 148 -2.90 -9.26 -18.68
CA ARG A 148 -2.71 -9.67 -20.08
C ARG A 148 -1.26 -9.61 -20.54
N MET A 149 -0.50 -8.66 -20.02
CA MET A 149 0.92 -8.47 -20.34
C MET A 149 1.84 -9.32 -19.44
N GLY A 150 1.31 -10.00 -18.42
CA GLY A 150 2.10 -10.76 -17.46
C GLY A 150 2.91 -9.90 -16.48
N ILE A 151 2.44 -8.67 -16.22
CA ILE A 151 3.10 -7.71 -15.34
C ILE A 151 2.60 -7.90 -13.91
N PRO A 152 3.47 -8.03 -12.91
CA PRO A 152 3.05 -8.18 -11.52
C PRO A 152 2.35 -6.94 -10.97
N VAL A 153 1.30 -7.17 -10.17
CA VAL A 153 0.45 -6.12 -9.61
C VAL A 153 0.53 -6.11 -8.08
N VAL A 154 0.89 -4.95 -7.53
CA VAL A 154 0.78 -4.62 -6.11
C VAL A 154 -0.43 -3.72 -5.92
N ALA A 155 -1.34 -4.04 -4.99
CA ALA A 155 -2.53 -3.22 -4.77
C ALA A 155 -2.82 -2.92 -3.30
N LEU A 156 -3.28 -1.69 -3.06
CA LEU A 156 -3.87 -1.25 -1.80
C LEU A 156 -5.34 -1.71 -1.73
N ALA A 157 -5.68 -2.60 -0.80
CA ALA A 157 -7.02 -3.19 -0.73
C ALA A 157 -7.67 -2.99 0.64
N ASP A 158 -8.94 -2.59 0.63
CA ASP A 158 -9.85 -2.56 1.77
C ASP A 158 -10.61 -3.90 1.87
N THR A 159 -11.40 -4.07 2.93
CA THR A 159 -12.09 -5.32 3.26
C THR A 159 -13.08 -5.77 2.18
N ASP A 160 -13.67 -4.84 1.43
CA ASP A 160 -14.66 -5.11 0.38
C ASP A 160 -14.06 -5.33 -1.01
N ASN A 161 -12.75 -5.13 -1.18
CA ASN A 161 -12.13 -5.28 -2.49
C ASN A 161 -12.06 -6.76 -2.90
N ARG A 162 -12.27 -7.01 -4.19
CA ARG A 162 -11.87 -8.25 -4.87
C ARG A 162 -10.43 -8.08 -5.35
N VAL A 163 -9.62 -9.11 -5.17
CA VAL A 163 -8.18 -9.09 -5.46
C VAL A 163 -7.83 -10.07 -6.57
N GLU A 164 -8.67 -10.09 -7.61
CA GLU A 164 -8.42 -10.88 -8.82
C GLU A 164 -7.24 -10.27 -9.58
N ASN A 165 -6.32 -11.12 -10.04
CA ASN A 165 -5.11 -10.71 -10.76
C ASN A 165 -4.20 -9.73 -9.98
N VAL A 166 -4.26 -9.77 -8.64
CA VAL A 166 -3.35 -9.03 -7.76
C VAL A 166 -2.41 -10.02 -7.07
N ASP A 167 -1.10 -9.84 -7.28
CA ASP A 167 -0.09 -10.73 -6.72
C ASP A 167 0.23 -10.39 -5.27
N LEU A 168 0.35 -9.09 -4.97
CA LEU A 168 0.66 -8.60 -3.64
C LEU A 168 -0.36 -7.58 -3.16
N VAL A 169 -1.03 -7.92 -2.06
CA VAL A 169 -2.05 -7.07 -1.43
C VAL A 169 -1.47 -6.40 -0.18
N ILE A 170 -1.57 -5.08 -0.11
CA ILE A 170 -1.35 -4.30 1.10
C ILE A 170 -2.74 -3.98 1.68
N PRO A 171 -3.13 -4.60 2.82
CA PRO A 171 -4.40 -4.31 3.45
C PRO A 171 -4.37 -2.87 3.97
N CYS A 172 -5.28 -2.01 3.56
CA CYS A 172 -5.40 -0.66 4.09
C CYS A 172 -6.76 -0.05 3.80
N ASN A 173 -7.12 0.98 4.55
CA ASN A 173 -8.26 1.81 4.20
C ASN A 173 -7.92 2.67 2.97
N ASN A 174 -8.37 2.24 1.78
CA ASN A 174 -8.18 2.95 0.52
C ASN A 174 -9.24 4.03 0.25
N LYS A 175 -10.14 4.29 1.21
CA LYS A 175 -11.22 5.28 1.08
C LYS A 175 -10.89 6.61 1.74
N GLY A 176 -10.12 6.58 2.82
CA GLY A 176 -9.73 7.76 3.59
C GLY A 176 -8.57 8.54 2.97
N ARG A 177 -8.70 9.87 2.91
CA ARG A 177 -7.62 10.78 2.45
C ARG A 177 -6.34 10.65 3.28
N ARG A 178 -6.48 10.55 4.61
CA ARG A 178 -5.37 10.49 5.57
C ARG A 178 -4.67 9.14 5.51
N SER A 179 -5.45 8.07 5.44
CA SER A 179 -4.95 6.70 5.29
C SER A 179 -4.13 6.53 4.02
N LEU A 180 -4.66 6.94 2.85
CA LEU A 180 -3.91 6.86 1.59
C LEU A 180 -2.61 7.67 1.63
N ALA A 181 -2.69 8.92 2.12
CA ALA A 181 -1.51 9.77 2.26
C ALA A 181 -0.44 9.11 3.14
N LEU A 182 -0.84 8.55 4.28
CA LEU A 182 0.07 7.87 5.19
C LEU A 182 0.70 6.63 4.56
N ILE A 183 -0.09 5.76 3.93
CA ILE A 183 0.41 4.50 3.35
C ILE A 183 1.41 4.79 2.24
N TYR A 184 1.11 5.72 1.33
CA TYR A 184 2.06 6.10 0.28
C TYR A 184 3.33 6.76 0.84
N TRP A 185 3.22 7.54 1.91
CA TRP A 185 4.36 8.13 2.59
C TRP A 185 5.27 7.06 3.23
N ILE A 186 4.70 6.11 3.98
CA ILE A 186 5.45 5.00 4.58
C ILE A 186 6.09 4.14 3.49
N LEU A 187 5.34 3.84 2.42
CA LEU A 187 5.83 3.03 1.30
C LEU A 187 6.99 3.73 0.57
N ALA A 188 6.88 5.02 0.26
CA ALA A 188 7.96 5.78 -0.37
C ALA A 188 9.22 5.76 0.50
N ARG A 189 9.06 6.04 1.80
CA ARG A 189 10.15 6.04 2.77
C ARG A 189 10.84 4.67 2.82
N GLN A 190 10.07 3.58 2.87
CA GLN A 190 10.63 2.24 2.93
C GLN A 190 11.32 1.85 1.62
N VAL A 191 10.76 2.19 0.46
CA VAL A 191 11.41 1.93 -0.84
C VAL A 191 12.76 2.65 -0.94
N LEU A 192 12.85 3.90 -0.47
CA LEU A 192 14.12 4.63 -0.46
C LEU A 192 15.15 4.05 0.51
N ARG A 193 14.71 3.54 1.66
CA ARG A 193 15.56 2.83 2.63
C ARG A 193 16.13 1.55 2.04
N GLU A 194 15.28 0.73 1.41
CA GLU A 194 15.72 -0.52 0.76
C GLU A 194 16.67 -0.25 -0.43
N ARG A 195 16.53 0.90 -1.10
CA ARG A 195 17.45 1.37 -2.17
C ARG A 195 18.75 2.01 -1.64
N GLY A 196 18.88 2.19 -0.33
CA GLY A 196 20.05 2.84 0.29
C GLY A 196 20.18 4.34 0.05
N GLN A 197 19.11 5.00 -0.44
CA GLN A 197 19.10 6.46 -0.66
C GLN A 197 18.74 7.25 0.61
N LEU A 198 18.14 6.58 1.58
CA LEU A 198 17.72 7.14 2.87
C LEU A 198 18.26 6.25 4.00
N ALA A 199 18.76 6.86 5.08
CA ALA A 199 19.17 6.10 6.26
C ALA A 199 17.95 5.43 6.95
N PRO A 200 18.15 4.30 7.66
CA PRO A 200 17.06 3.60 8.35
C PRO A 200 16.28 4.46 9.36
N ASP A 201 16.95 5.42 9.99
CA ASP A 201 16.36 6.30 11.01
C ASP A 201 15.88 7.64 10.44
N GLN A 202 16.22 7.94 9.19
CA GLN A 202 15.86 9.20 8.57
C GLN A 202 14.44 9.10 7.98
N ASP A 203 13.67 10.16 8.18
CA ASP A 203 12.35 10.33 7.57
C ASP A 203 12.42 11.12 6.27
N LEU A 204 11.34 11.03 5.49
CA LEU A 204 11.16 11.88 4.32
C LEU A 204 11.13 13.36 4.73
N PRO A 205 11.60 14.28 3.87
CA PRO A 205 11.65 15.70 4.18
C PRO A 205 10.26 16.34 4.37
N GLU A 206 9.21 15.74 3.81
CA GLU A 206 7.83 16.19 3.97
C GLU A 206 7.03 15.30 4.93
N PRO A 207 6.14 15.86 5.78
CA PRO A 207 5.27 15.08 6.65
C PRO A 207 4.17 14.34 5.85
N PRO A 208 3.53 13.30 6.43
CA PRO A 208 2.43 12.58 5.79
C PRO A 208 1.27 13.48 5.32
N GLU A 209 1.04 14.58 6.03
CA GLU A 209 0.02 15.58 5.73
C GLU A 209 0.25 16.26 4.36
N ALA A 210 1.50 16.36 3.91
CA ALA A 210 1.82 16.94 2.61
C ALA A 210 1.30 16.07 1.46
N PHE A 211 1.13 14.76 1.67
CA PHE A 211 0.58 13.82 0.70
C PHE A 211 -0.95 13.91 0.63
N GLU A 212 -1.62 14.51 1.62
CA GLU A 212 -3.08 14.61 1.61
C GLU A 212 -3.58 15.50 0.48
N MET A 213 -4.55 14.99 -0.28
CA MET A 213 -5.29 15.78 -1.25
C MET A 213 -6.25 16.72 -0.52
N LYS A 214 -6.07 18.03 -0.73
CA LYS A 214 -7.05 19.05 -0.36
C LYS A 214 -8.04 19.19 -1.51
N LEU A 215 -9.26 18.70 -1.35
CA LEU A 215 -10.35 19.01 -2.28
C LEU A 215 -10.61 20.51 -2.23
N GLN A 216 -10.19 21.23 -3.26
CA GLN A 216 -10.74 22.57 -3.50
C GLN A 216 -12.17 22.38 -4.00
N ARG A 217 -13.15 22.94 -3.27
CA ARG A 217 -14.50 23.12 -3.81
C ARG A 217 -14.34 24.00 -5.04
N ARG A 218 -14.62 23.46 -6.23
CA ARG A 218 -14.83 24.30 -7.40
C ARG A 218 -16.03 25.20 -7.08
N ALA A 219 -15.78 26.51 -7.06
CA ALA A 219 -16.81 27.54 -6.95
C ALA A 219 -17.72 27.50 -8.17
#